data_AF-A0AAD7C3A7-F1
#
_entry.id   AF-A0AAD7C3A7-F1
#
_cell.length_a   1.000
_cell.length_b   1.000
_cell.length_c   1.000
_cell.angle_alpha   90.00
_cell.angle_beta   90.00
_cell.angle_gamma   90.00
#
_symmetry.space_group_name_H-M   'P 1'
#
loop_
_entity.id
_entity.type
_entity.pdbx_description
1 polymer ?
#
loop_
_entity_poly.entity_id
_entity_poly.type
_entity_poly.pdbx_seq_one_letter_code
_entity_poly.pdbx_strand_id
1 'polypeptide(L)'
;MNKAIVRLVPTILDYVEANRAHLRVEYLERVVCILAGAIPDVYMDPKPDPDLATLASIPHVVNFSLRVLELPDSISDLRRIFASFCSMTARHLGTVFLANPDLIDFLVAGTRSPDYHTRCFAQSALVQIYSETAWREWKAGAFQPELLRQLNPGSESLLAHGAPVLRDFLNLVQNFGDTQSGQSHCQLGHALSGFMQENPSVARGILRAPAALLKRLSTILPTIFESCEVALRGSPQSVTAADILRFELLLSRDKTEACAFARSCMERHPFLAYFYHAMTTFPDTLVAPPSCAFYVEKGLRCHASSTFIRRELLAWVAIWYHSTVTTMLNYSPNTDHLRKALVLGEKGLCHASLFMDMTAPDHSRAAEMSAVFTLFNLMSKGDILTPNELESLQERFSKTCMIARNNVMFRLPKECSALELIFARMPTAWGRWGSILSRTDSTGPRWRFGNREFRPAFSVADLKPVTEDPNGEQFLAWLEKLDTATLEEQDSEILGDPDTARRSGEAGLHRCSACFSLNAVVKRCAGCRRTRYCNNTCQRNHWKVHRQVCKAQ
;
A
#
# COMPACT_ATOMS: atom_id res chain seq x y z
N MET A 1 12.15 -10.09 23.77
CA MET A 1 11.17 -11.03 24.34
C MET A 1 10.53 -11.90 23.25
N ASN A 2 9.97 -11.30 22.19
CA ASN A 2 9.24 -12.04 21.14
C ASN A 2 10.07 -13.14 20.44
N LYS A 3 11.34 -12.88 20.09
CA LYS A 3 12.25 -13.94 19.59
C LYS A 3 12.43 -15.14 20.53
N ALA A 4 12.35 -14.94 21.85
CA ALA A 4 12.41 -16.04 22.82
C ALA A 4 11.11 -16.83 22.85
N ILE A 5 9.96 -16.17 22.70
CA ILE A 5 8.66 -16.83 22.55
C ILE A 5 8.65 -17.69 21.28
N VAL A 6 9.16 -17.17 20.16
CA VAL A 6 9.22 -17.92 18.89
C VAL A 6 10.01 -19.23 19.04
N ARG A 7 11.11 -19.24 19.81
CA ARG A 7 11.86 -20.47 20.10
C ARG A 7 11.09 -21.51 20.92
N LEU A 8 10.08 -21.09 21.66
CA LEU A 8 9.23 -21.95 22.47
C LEU A 8 7.97 -22.42 21.73
N VAL A 9 7.72 -21.96 20.49
CA VAL A 9 6.50 -22.29 19.74
C VAL A 9 6.28 -23.79 19.62
N PRO A 10 7.27 -24.62 19.24
CA PRO A 10 7.07 -26.07 19.18
C PRO A 10 6.63 -26.64 20.53
N THR A 11 7.33 -26.29 21.61
CA THR A 11 7.01 -26.75 22.97
C THR A 11 5.62 -26.30 23.44
N ILE A 12 5.22 -25.07 23.13
CA ILE A 12 3.88 -24.55 23.47
C ILE A 12 2.81 -25.34 22.73
N LEU A 13 2.98 -25.58 21.43
CA LEU A 13 2.01 -26.32 20.61
C LEU A 13 1.92 -27.79 21.03
N ASP A 14 3.05 -28.44 21.29
CA ASP A 14 3.09 -29.82 21.78
C ASP A 14 2.36 -29.96 23.11
N TYR A 15 2.60 -29.03 24.05
CA TYR A 15 1.92 -29.01 25.34
C TYR A 15 0.41 -28.82 25.18
N VAL A 16 -0.02 -27.88 24.32
CA VAL A 16 -1.43 -27.59 24.09
C VAL A 16 -2.14 -28.78 23.44
N GLU A 17 -1.53 -29.42 22.43
CA GLU A 17 -2.13 -30.56 21.75
C GLU A 17 -2.23 -31.78 22.70
N ALA A 18 -1.19 -32.03 23.50
CA ALA A 18 -1.19 -33.11 24.50
C ALA A 18 -2.25 -32.93 25.60
N ASN A 19 -2.61 -31.68 25.92
CA ASN A 19 -3.55 -31.36 27.01
C ASN A 19 -4.89 -30.82 26.51
N ARG A 20 -5.18 -30.89 25.20
CA ARG A 20 -6.30 -30.18 24.56
C ARG A 20 -7.65 -30.45 25.22
N ALA A 21 -7.92 -31.68 25.63
CA ALA A 21 -9.17 -32.08 26.28
C ALA A 21 -9.38 -31.47 27.68
N HIS A 22 -8.31 -30.99 28.32
CA HIS A 22 -8.33 -30.45 29.68
C HIS A 22 -8.19 -28.93 29.73
N LEU A 23 -7.76 -28.31 28.62
CA LEU A 23 -7.59 -26.86 28.54
C LEU A 23 -8.93 -26.18 28.26
N ARG A 24 -9.20 -25.11 29.00
CA ARG A 24 -10.35 -24.26 28.72
C ARG A 24 -10.11 -23.44 27.46
N VAL A 25 -11.18 -23.05 26.78
CA VAL A 25 -11.13 -22.26 25.53
C VAL A 25 -10.29 -20.99 25.72
N GLU A 26 -10.45 -20.27 26.82
CA GLU A 26 -9.75 -19.01 27.08
C GLU A 26 -8.22 -19.18 27.16
N TYR A 27 -7.74 -20.38 27.53
CA TYR A 27 -6.31 -20.68 27.50
C TYR A 27 -5.81 -20.84 26.07
N LEU A 28 -6.56 -21.55 25.23
CA LEU A 28 -6.23 -21.75 23.81
C LEU A 28 -6.20 -20.40 23.06
N GLU A 29 -7.18 -19.54 23.33
CA GLU A 29 -7.23 -18.19 22.76
C GLU A 29 -6.02 -17.35 23.16
N ARG A 30 -5.61 -17.40 24.44
CA ARG A 30 -4.42 -16.70 24.91
C ARG A 30 -3.16 -17.19 24.22
N VAL A 31 -3.04 -18.50 23.99
CA VAL A 31 -1.92 -19.05 23.21
C VAL A 31 -1.93 -18.46 21.81
N VAL A 32 -3.06 -18.46 21.10
CA VAL A 32 -3.17 -17.85 19.77
C VAL A 32 -2.79 -16.37 19.81
N CYS A 33 -3.26 -15.58 20.78
CA CYS A 33 -2.90 -14.17 20.92
C CYS A 33 -1.39 -13.96 21.14
N ILE A 34 -0.76 -14.78 21.98
CA ILE A 34 0.69 -14.71 22.25
C ILE A 34 1.48 -15.02 20.97
N LEU A 35 1.09 -16.07 20.26
CA LEU A 35 1.74 -16.47 19.00
C LEU A 35 1.55 -15.41 17.91
N ALA A 36 0.32 -14.92 17.75
CA ALA A 36 -0.03 -13.87 16.80
C ALA A 36 0.69 -12.55 17.09
N GLY A 37 1.01 -12.24 18.36
CA GLY A 37 1.80 -11.06 18.72
C GLY A 37 3.31 -11.24 18.64
N ALA A 38 3.83 -12.46 18.76
CA ALA A 38 5.27 -12.71 18.81
C ALA A 38 5.90 -13.08 17.46
N ILE A 39 5.17 -13.81 16.61
CA ILE A 39 5.68 -14.31 15.32
C ILE A 39 5.86 -13.19 14.28
N PRO A 40 4.95 -12.21 14.13
CA PRO A 40 5.14 -11.14 13.15
C PRO A 40 6.48 -10.42 13.30
N ASP A 41 6.98 -10.20 14.52
CA ASP A 41 8.30 -9.60 14.76
C ASP A 41 9.48 -10.31 14.05
N VAL A 42 9.34 -11.59 13.72
CA VAL A 42 10.35 -12.34 12.95
C VAL A 42 10.22 -12.08 11.46
N TYR A 43 8.98 -11.89 10.97
CA TYR A 43 8.64 -11.75 9.56
C TYR A 43 8.48 -10.29 9.11
N MET A 44 8.48 -9.31 10.02
CA MET A 44 8.49 -7.89 9.64
C MET A 44 9.87 -7.43 9.16
N ASP A 45 10.93 -8.21 9.40
CA ASP A 45 12.25 -7.98 8.82
C ASP A 45 12.22 -8.30 7.31
N PRO A 46 12.71 -7.40 6.42
CA PRO A 46 12.83 -7.69 4.99
C PRO A 46 13.56 -9.00 4.68
N LYS A 47 14.43 -9.47 5.60
CA LYS A 47 15.10 -10.76 5.52
C LYS A 47 14.93 -11.52 6.85
N PRO A 48 13.81 -12.24 7.01
CA PRO A 48 13.55 -13.00 8.24
C PRO A 48 14.69 -13.96 8.58
N ASP A 49 15.01 -14.06 9.88
CA ASP A 49 16.00 -15.00 10.39
C ASP A 49 15.54 -16.45 10.09
N PRO A 50 16.28 -17.23 9.27
CA PRO A 50 15.83 -18.54 8.81
C PRO A 50 15.66 -19.55 9.95
N ASP A 51 16.46 -19.45 11.01
CA ASP A 51 16.38 -20.36 12.16
C ASP A 51 15.10 -20.08 12.95
N LEU A 52 14.80 -18.80 13.20
CA LEU A 52 13.56 -18.40 13.86
C LEU A 52 12.33 -18.66 13.00
N ALA A 53 12.42 -18.46 11.68
CA ALA A 53 11.34 -18.76 10.74
C ALA A 53 10.97 -20.25 10.75
N THR A 54 11.98 -21.13 10.79
CA THR A 54 11.79 -22.57 10.91
C THR A 54 11.15 -22.95 12.24
N LEU A 55 11.64 -22.38 13.35
CA LEU A 55 11.10 -22.64 14.70
C LEU A 55 9.66 -22.14 14.90
N ALA A 56 9.24 -21.11 14.17
CA ALA A 56 7.87 -20.59 14.25
C ALA A 56 6.80 -21.61 13.83
N SER A 57 7.17 -22.68 13.12
CA SER A 57 6.26 -23.78 12.71
C SER A 57 4.93 -23.27 12.16
N ILE A 58 4.99 -22.32 11.23
CA ILE A 58 3.82 -21.57 10.71
C ILE A 58 2.64 -22.48 10.34
N PRO A 59 2.81 -23.60 9.61
CA PRO A 59 1.67 -24.47 9.29
C PRO A 59 0.92 -24.97 10.53
N HIS A 60 1.65 -25.34 11.60
CA HIS A 60 1.05 -25.80 12.85
C HIS A 60 0.35 -24.66 13.58
N VAL A 61 0.95 -23.47 13.63
CA VAL A 61 0.34 -22.28 14.25
C VAL A 61 -0.96 -21.92 13.55
N VAL A 62 -0.97 -21.85 12.21
CA VAL A 62 -2.16 -21.54 11.40
C VAL A 62 -3.26 -22.57 11.66
N ASN A 63 -2.96 -23.87 11.57
CA ASN A 63 -3.94 -24.93 11.78
C ASN A 63 -4.47 -24.95 13.22
N PHE A 64 -3.61 -24.69 14.21
CA PHE A 64 -4.02 -24.55 15.59
C PHE A 64 -4.96 -23.35 15.76
N SER A 65 -4.60 -22.16 15.26
CA SER A 65 -5.42 -20.97 15.35
C SER A 65 -6.78 -21.12 14.68
N LEU A 66 -6.85 -21.71 13.48
CA LEU A 66 -8.13 -21.97 12.80
C LEU A 66 -9.03 -22.90 13.62
N ARG A 67 -8.49 -23.98 14.19
CA ARG A 67 -9.24 -24.89 15.07
C ARG A 67 -9.77 -24.20 16.34
N VAL A 68 -9.04 -23.23 16.88
CA VAL A 68 -9.50 -22.43 18.03
C VAL A 68 -10.60 -21.44 17.62
N LEU A 69 -10.50 -20.84 16.44
CA LEU A 69 -11.50 -19.91 15.90
C LEU A 69 -12.84 -20.58 15.56
N GLU A 70 -12.84 -21.90 15.29
CA GLU A 70 -14.05 -22.68 15.05
C GLU A 70 -14.82 -23.03 16.34
N LEU A 71 -14.20 -22.84 17.51
CA LEU A 71 -14.86 -23.13 18.79
C LEU A 71 -16.07 -22.18 18.99
N PRO A 72 -17.24 -22.70 19.42
CA PRO A 72 -18.45 -21.89 19.56
C PRO A 72 -18.27 -20.65 20.45
N ASP A 73 -17.48 -20.79 21.51
CA ASP A 73 -17.23 -19.76 22.52
C ASP A 73 -16.00 -18.89 22.21
N SER A 74 -15.42 -19.01 21.01
CA SER A 74 -14.25 -18.20 20.64
C SER A 74 -14.59 -16.72 20.65
N ILE A 75 -13.77 -15.89 21.31
CA ILE A 75 -13.93 -14.45 21.34
C ILE A 75 -13.85 -13.83 19.93
N SER A 76 -14.65 -12.78 19.70
CA SER A 76 -14.68 -12.02 18.45
C SER A 76 -13.31 -11.43 18.10
N ASP A 77 -12.62 -10.86 19.10
CA ASP A 77 -11.32 -10.23 18.94
C ASP A 77 -10.23 -11.19 18.45
N LEU A 78 -10.38 -12.50 18.68
CA LEU A 78 -9.40 -13.48 18.21
C LEU A 78 -9.34 -13.53 16.68
N ARG A 79 -10.48 -13.37 16.01
CA ARG A 79 -10.57 -13.34 14.54
C ARG A 79 -9.79 -12.16 13.99
N ARG A 80 -9.97 -10.99 14.60
CA ARG A 80 -9.24 -9.76 14.25
C ARG A 80 -7.74 -9.94 14.48
N ILE A 81 -7.34 -10.46 15.64
CA ILE A 81 -5.93 -10.71 15.99
C ILE A 81 -5.29 -11.69 15.01
N PHE A 82 -5.99 -12.77 14.67
CA PHE A 82 -5.47 -13.77 13.74
C PHE A 82 -5.41 -13.25 12.29
N ALA A 83 -6.42 -12.50 11.83
CA ALA A 83 -6.37 -11.84 10.54
C ALA A 83 -5.20 -10.85 10.46
N SER A 84 -4.96 -10.08 11.54
CA SER A 84 -3.80 -9.17 11.66
C SER A 84 -2.48 -9.92 11.55
N PHE A 85 -2.33 -11.04 12.29
CA PHE A 85 -1.18 -11.94 12.17
C PHE A 85 -0.95 -12.39 10.71
N CYS A 86 -2.02 -12.81 10.02
CA CYS A 86 -1.91 -13.22 8.62
C CYS A 86 -1.48 -12.04 7.73
N SER A 87 -2.06 -10.86 7.93
CA SER A 87 -1.71 -9.66 7.17
C SER A 87 -0.23 -9.29 7.28
N MET A 88 0.29 -9.29 8.51
CA MET A 88 1.69 -8.91 8.78
C MET A 88 2.71 -9.92 8.26
N THR A 89 2.33 -11.19 8.12
CA THR A 89 3.26 -12.27 7.77
C THR A 89 3.09 -12.80 6.34
N ALA A 90 1.97 -12.50 5.68
CA ALA A 90 1.60 -12.98 4.35
C ALA A 90 2.65 -12.72 3.26
N ARG A 91 3.38 -11.60 3.34
CA ARG A 91 4.43 -11.25 2.37
C ARG A 91 5.49 -12.35 2.24
N HIS A 92 5.91 -12.93 3.36
CA HIS A 92 6.96 -13.95 3.40
C HIS A 92 6.40 -15.38 3.44
N LEU A 93 5.11 -15.52 3.78
CA LEU A 93 4.45 -16.81 3.98
C LEU A 93 3.42 -17.13 2.88
N GLY A 94 3.44 -16.40 1.77
CA GLY A 94 2.46 -16.56 0.70
C GLY A 94 2.29 -18.00 0.20
N THR A 95 3.39 -18.74 0.01
CA THR A 95 3.33 -20.15 -0.40
C THR A 95 2.73 -21.07 0.67
N VAL A 96 3.07 -20.84 1.94
CA VAL A 96 2.52 -21.59 3.08
C VAL A 96 1.01 -21.32 3.22
N PHE A 97 0.59 -20.08 3.01
CA PHE A 97 -0.82 -19.70 3.10
C PHE A 97 -1.62 -20.27 1.93
N LEU A 98 -1.11 -20.21 0.70
CA LEU A 98 -1.75 -20.82 -0.47
C LEU A 98 -1.88 -22.34 -0.36
N ALA A 99 -0.96 -23.00 0.34
CA ALA A 99 -1.04 -24.44 0.62
C ALA A 99 -2.11 -24.80 1.67
N ASN A 100 -2.70 -23.82 2.35
CA ASN A 100 -3.71 -24.02 3.39
C ASN A 100 -5.08 -23.46 2.94
N PRO A 101 -5.95 -24.29 2.32
CA PRO A 101 -7.24 -23.81 1.80
C PRO A 101 -8.17 -23.29 2.89
N ASP A 102 -8.09 -23.82 4.11
CA ASP A 102 -8.92 -23.39 5.24
C ASP A 102 -8.57 -21.97 5.68
N LEU A 103 -7.28 -21.63 5.68
CA LEU A 103 -6.81 -20.27 5.93
C LEU A 103 -7.29 -19.31 4.84
N ILE A 104 -7.16 -19.70 3.57
CA ILE A 104 -7.64 -18.88 2.45
C ILE A 104 -9.14 -18.63 2.58
N ASP A 105 -9.92 -19.67 2.89
CA ASP A 105 -11.37 -19.54 3.09
C ASP A 105 -11.70 -18.63 4.28
N PHE A 106 -10.94 -18.73 5.39
CA PHE A 106 -11.08 -17.81 6.52
C PHE A 106 -10.84 -16.35 6.10
N LEU A 107 -9.75 -16.07 5.37
CA LEU A 107 -9.43 -14.72 4.92
C LEU A 107 -10.46 -14.19 3.90
N VAL A 108 -10.91 -15.03 2.96
CA VAL A 108 -11.93 -14.64 1.98
C VAL A 108 -13.27 -14.35 2.67
N ALA A 109 -13.66 -15.16 3.66
CA ALA A 109 -14.81 -14.85 4.49
C ALA A 109 -14.62 -13.59 5.33
N GLY A 110 -13.40 -13.34 5.80
CA GLY A 110 -13.00 -12.13 6.51
C GLY A 110 -13.34 -10.85 5.76
N THR A 111 -13.34 -10.87 4.42
CA THR A 111 -13.74 -9.71 3.58
C THR A 111 -15.21 -9.28 3.74
N ARG A 112 -16.07 -10.12 4.34
CA ARG A 112 -17.46 -9.81 4.71
C ARG A 112 -17.71 -9.64 6.20
N SER A 113 -16.66 -9.74 7.02
CA SER A 113 -16.80 -9.56 8.48
C SER A 113 -17.50 -8.22 8.78
N PRO A 114 -18.47 -8.15 9.70
CA PRO A 114 -19.03 -6.86 10.14
C PRO A 114 -17.98 -5.98 10.83
N ASP A 115 -16.98 -6.59 11.47
CA ASP A 115 -15.81 -5.88 11.98
C ASP A 115 -14.89 -5.41 10.83
N TYR A 116 -14.81 -4.09 10.67
CA TYR A 116 -14.02 -3.43 9.64
C TYR A 116 -12.53 -3.79 9.70
N HIS A 117 -11.95 -3.92 10.90
CA HIS A 117 -10.54 -4.30 11.04
C HIS A 117 -10.27 -5.67 10.43
N THR A 118 -11.10 -6.66 10.76
CA THR A 118 -11.01 -8.01 10.20
C THR A 118 -11.10 -7.98 8.68
N ARG A 119 -12.01 -7.20 8.08
CA ARG A 119 -12.08 -7.04 6.61
C ARG A 119 -10.76 -6.56 6.03
N CYS A 120 -10.22 -5.49 6.61
CA CYS A 120 -9.01 -4.86 6.12
C CYS A 120 -7.78 -5.76 6.27
N PHE A 121 -7.62 -6.41 7.43
CA PHE A 121 -6.54 -7.37 7.66
C PHE A 121 -6.62 -8.57 6.71
N ALA A 122 -7.82 -9.11 6.53
CA ALA A 122 -8.02 -10.26 5.66
C ALA A 122 -7.70 -9.92 4.20
N GLN A 123 -8.20 -8.78 3.72
CA GLN A 123 -7.89 -8.26 2.40
C GLN A 123 -6.39 -7.97 2.21
N SER A 124 -5.75 -7.34 3.20
CA SER A 124 -4.32 -7.09 3.19
C SER A 124 -3.53 -8.38 3.09
N ALA A 125 -3.86 -9.40 3.90
CA ALA A 125 -3.24 -10.71 3.83
C ALA A 125 -3.35 -11.31 2.43
N LEU A 126 -4.54 -11.29 1.84
CA LEU A 126 -4.80 -11.83 0.49
C LEU A 126 -3.98 -11.09 -0.59
N VAL A 127 -3.85 -9.77 -0.51
CA VAL A 127 -3.02 -8.98 -1.44
C VAL A 127 -1.52 -9.27 -1.22
N GLN A 128 -1.06 -9.39 0.02
CA GLN A 128 0.35 -9.62 0.35
C GLN A 128 0.82 -11.05 0.03
N ILE A 129 -0.07 -12.06 0.04
CA ILE A 129 0.25 -13.44 -0.40
C ILE A 129 0.87 -13.45 -1.80
N TYR A 130 0.40 -12.57 -2.69
CA TYR A 130 0.88 -12.44 -4.06
C TYR A 130 2.07 -11.48 -4.23
N SER A 131 2.62 -10.88 -3.17
CA SER A 131 3.74 -9.93 -3.28
C SER A 131 5.07 -10.60 -3.67
N GLU A 132 5.42 -11.74 -3.05
CA GLU A 132 6.66 -12.49 -3.37
C GLU A 132 6.48 -13.49 -4.52
N THR A 133 5.37 -14.22 -4.56
CA THR A 133 5.10 -15.24 -5.59
C THR A 133 4.99 -14.63 -6.98
N ALA A 134 4.22 -13.55 -7.15
CA ALA A 134 4.09 -12.88 -8.44
C ALA A 134 5.42 -12.26 -8.92
N TRP A 135 6.33 -11.90 -8.00
CA TRP A 135 7.67 -11.46 -8.37
C TRP A 135 8.54 -12.62 -8.85
N ARG A 136 8.52 -13.75 -8.14
CA ARG A 136 9.33 -14.94 -8.47
C ARG A 136 8.86 -15.62 -9.74
N GLU A 137 7.55 -15.77 -9.94
CA GLU A 137 6.98 -16.35 -11.17
C GLU A 137 7.25 -15.49 -12.39
N TRP A 138 7.22 -14.16 -12.27
CA TRP A 138 7.64 -13.26 -13.36
C TRP A 138 9.13 -13.37 -13.67
N LYS A 139 9.99 -13.47 -12.63
CA LYS A 139 11.43 -13.64 -12.82
C LYS A 139 11.78 -15.02 -13.40
N ALA A 140 11.01 -16.06 -13.07
CA ALA A 140 11.20 -17.43 -13.53
C ALA A 140 10.59 -17.66 -14.93
N GLY A 141 9.46 -17.02 -15.23
CA GLY A 141 8.82 -16.98 -16.54
C GLY A 141 9.40 -15.85 -17.38
N ALA A 142 10.62 -16.04 -17.88
CA ALA A 142 11.25 -15.14 -18.84
C ALA A 142 10.23 -14.71 -19.91
N PHE A 143 10.12 -13.39 -20.11
CA PHE A 143 9.50 -12.78 -21.27
C PHE A 143 9.84 -13.63 -22.51
N GLN A 144 8.84 -14.26 -23.13
CA GLN A 144 9.02 -15.04 -24.36
C GLN A 144 8.46 -14.22 -25.54
N PRO A 145 9.31 -13.43 -26.23
CA PRO A 145 8.92 -12.66 -27.41
C PRO A 145 8.25 -13.49 -28.51
N GLU A 146 8.53 -14.79 -28.55
CA GLU A 146 8.00 -15.71 -29.55
C GLU A 146 6.50 -16.02 -29.31
N LEU A 147 6.07 -16.10 -28.06
CA LEU A 147 4.66 -16.28 -27.69
C LEU A 147 3.82 -15.03 -28.01
N LEU A 148 4.44 -13.85 -27.87
CA LEU A 148 3.89 -12.55 -28.30
C LEU A 148 3.57 -12.49 -29.80
N ARG A 149 4.42 -13.10 -30.65
CA ARG A 149 4.19 -13.17 -32.10
C ARG A 149 3.14 -14.22 -32.50
N GLN A 150 3.03 -15.30 -31.72
CA GLN A 150 2.13 -16.41 -32.03
C GLN A 150 0.69 -16.18 -31.56
N LEU A 151 0.47 -15.46 -30.46
CA LEU A 151 -0.86 -15.32 -29.85
C LEU A 151 -1.71 -14.18 -30.41
N ASN A 152 -1.21 -13.32 -31.31
CA ASN A 152 -1.94 -12.10 -31.64
C ASN A 152 -1.78 -11.56 -33.09
N PRO A 153 -2.38 -12.23 -34.11
CA PRO A 153 -2.51 -11.65 -35.45
C PRO A 153 -3.45 -10.42 -35.49
N GLY A 154 -4.23 -10.17 -34.42
CA GLY A 154 -5.21 -9.07 -34.32
C GLY A 154 -4.86 -7.95 -33.34
N SER A 155 -3.61 -7.89 -32.84
CA SER A 155 -3.15 -6.85 -31.89
C SER A 155 -3.02 -5.44 -32.49
N GLU A 156 -3.46 -5.25 -33.74
CA GLU A 156 -3.46 -3.95 -34.42
C GLU A 156 -4.21 -2.87 -33.63
N SER A 157 -5.22 -3.19 -32.81
CA SER A 157 -6.00 -2.16 -32.10
C SER A 157 -5.28 -1.53 -30.90
N LEU A 158 -4.37 -2.23 -30.21
CA LEU A 158 -3.57 -1.64 -29.13
C LEU A 158 -2.30 -0.98 -29.63
N LEU A 159 -1.73 -1.51 -30.71
CA LEU A 159 -0.84 -0.72 -31.54
C LEU A 159 -1.58 0.53 -32.06
N ALA A 160 -2.90 0.50 -32.33
CA ALA A 160 -3.61 1.67 -32.86
C ALA A 160 -3.78 2.85 -31.89
N HIS A 161 -3.43 2.76 -30.61
CA HIS A 161 -3.35 3.96 -29.74
C HIS A 161 -1.91 4.27 -29.33
N GLY A 162 -1.12 3.27 -28.92
CA GLY A 162 0.28 3.49 -28.56
C GLY A 162 1.22 3.71 -29.76
N ALA A 163 0.96 3.03 -30.88
CA ALA A 163 1.82 3.11 -32.07
C ALA A 163 1.62 4.39 -32.89
N PRO A 164 0.42 4.99 -33.03
CA PRO A 164 0.31 6.34 -33.58
C PRO A 164 1.05 7.34 -32.72
N VAL A 165 0.85 7.34 -31.40
CA VAL A 165 1.52 8.30 -30.51
C VAL A 165 3.04 8.14 -30.53
N LEU A 166 3.55 6.90 -30.51
CA LEU A 166 4.99 6.64 -30.67
C LEU A 166 5.49 7.00 -32.08
N ARG A 167 4.70 6.73 -33.12
CA ARG A 167 5.04 7.10 -34.51
C ARG A 167 5.09 8.61 -34.66
N ASP A 168 4.13 9.34 -34.10
CA ASP A 168 4.08 10.80 -34.12
C ASP A 168 5.27 11.39 -33.38
N PHE A 169 5.64 10.82 -32.23
CA PHE A 169 6.88 11.17 -31.53
C PHE A 169 8.13 10.91 -32.36
N LEU A 170 8.23 9.73 -32.98
CA LEU A 170 9.37 9.37 -33.82
C LEU A 170 9.46 10.25 -35.06
N ASN A 171 8.33 10.56 -35.70
CA ASN A 171 8.23 11.46 -36.82
C ASN A 171 8.65 12.88 -36.40
N LEU A 172 8.20 13.35 -35.23
CA LEU A 172 8.60 14.62 -34.66
C LEU A 172 10.12 14.68 -34.42
N VAL A 173 10.73 13.62 -33.90
CA VAL A 173 12.18 13.58 -33.67
C VAL A 173 12.97 13.44 -34.97
N GLN A 174 12.51 12.61 -35.91
CA GLN A 174 13.19 12.33 -37.18
C GLN A 174 13.18 13.53 -38.12
N ASN A 175 12.02 14.17 -38.31
CA ASN A 175 11.87 15.31 -39.22
C ASN A 175 12.73 16.50 -38.81
N PHE A 176 13.11 16.60 -37.54
CA PHE A 176 13.91 17.71 -37.04
C PHE A 176 15.41 17.43 -37.01
N GLY A 177 15.84 16.16 -37.02
CA GLY A 177 17.26 15.78 -37.09
C GLY A 177 17.97 16.32 -38.34
N ASP A 178 17.22 16.63 -39.39
CA ASP A 178 17.73 17.11 -40.67
C ASP A 178 17.87 18.65 -40.75
N THR A 179 17.42 19.40 -39.73
CA THR A 179 17.42 20.88 -39.75
C THR A 179 18.35 21.48 -38.68
N GLN A 180 19.41 22.20 -39.09
CA GLN A 180 20.42 22.76 -38.17
C GLN A 180 20.15 24.21 -37.66
N SER A 181 18.95 24.79 -37.86
CA SER A 181 18.71 26.19 -37.45
C SER A 181 18.17 26.32 -36.01
N GLY A 182 18.60 27.35 -35.28
CA GLY A 182 18.14 27.59 -33.89
C GLY A 182 16.63 27.87 -33.75
N GLN A 183 16.00 28.42 -34.79
CA GLN A 183 14.54 28.61 -34.84
C GLN A 183 13.79 27.27 -34.90
N SER A 184 14.41 26.24 -35.49
CA SER A 184 13.89 24.87 -35.52
C SER A 184 13.83 24.25 -34.12
N HIS A 185 14.87 24.45 -33.30
CA HIS A 185 14.92 23.91 -31.93
C HIS A 185 13.85 24.52 -30.99
N CYS A 186 13.51 25.79 -31.15
CA CYS A 186 12.44 26.40 -30.34
C CYS A 186 11.07 25.79 -30.68
N GLN A 187 10.75 25.65 -31.97
CA GLN A 187 9.50 25.03 -32.42
C GLN A 187 9.41 23.56 -32.00
N LEU A 188 10.49 22.80 -32.19
CA LEU A 188 10.59 21.42 -31.72
C LEU A 188 10.40 21.33 -30.21
N GLY A 189 11.03 22.22 -29.46
CA GLY A 189 10.93 22.23 -28.01
C GLY A 189 9.51 22.44 -27.51
N HIS A 190 8.76 23.35 -28.13
CA HIS A 190 7.33 23.53 -27.85
C HIS A 190 6.51 22.28 -28.20
N ALA A 191 6.76 21.66 -29.36
CA ALA A 191 6.07 20.44 -29.78
C ALA A 191 6.35 19.27 -28.84
N LEU A 192 7.62 19.06 -28.46
CA LEU A 192 8.04 18.03 -27.51
C LEU A 192 7.42 18.26 -26.13
N SER A 193 7.43 19.50 -25.63
CA SER A 193 6.82 19.84 -24.35
C SER A 193 5.31 19.62 -24.33
N GLY A 194 4.61 20.00 -25.41
CA GLY A 194 3.17 19.73 -25.56
C GLY A 194 2.90 18.23 -25.60
N PHE A 195 3.67 17.50 -26.40
CA PHE A 195 3.58 16.04 -26.49
C PHE A 195 3.80 15.36 -25.12
N MET A 196 4.79 15.81 -24.34
CA MET A 196 5.05 15.27 -23.00
C MET A 196 3.92 15.54 -22.02
N GLN A 197 3.20 16.65 -22.16
CA GLN A 197 2.04 16.94 -21.32
C GLN A 197 0.85 16.06 -21.68
N GLU A 198 0.67 15.73 -22.95
CA GLU A 198 -0.40 14.86 -23.41
C GLU A 198 -0.07 13.38 -23.23
N ASN A 199 1.20 13.00 -23.36
CA ASN A 199 1.67 11.61 -23.40
C ASN A 199 2.97 11.39 -22.59
N PRO A 200 3.02 11.73 -21.28
CA PRO A 200 4.23 11.56 -20.46
C PRO A 200 4.66 10.09 -20.33
N SER A 201 3.72 9.15 -20.47
CA SER A 201 4.01 7.73 -20.51
C SER A 201 4.75 7.29 -21.77
N VAL A 202 4.75 8.06 -22.85
CA VAL A 202 5.54 7.72 -24.06
C VAL A 202 6.98 8.17 -23.89
N ALA A 203 7.24 9.36 -23.34
CA ALA A 203 8.60 9.78 -22.97
C ALA A 203 9.26 8.77 -22.03
N ARG A 204 8.51 8.24 -21.05
CA ARG A 204 8.98 7.25 -20.08
C ARG A 204 8.88 5.80 -20.58
N GLY A 205 7.89 5.52 -21.43
CA GLY A 205 7.55 4.20 -21.97
C GLY A 205 8.25 3.87 -23.28
N ILE A 206 9.05 4.78 -23.83
CA ILE A 206 10.15 4.45 -24.75
C ILE A 206 10.94 3.26 -24.18
N LEU A 207 11.02 3.09 -22.85
CA LEU A 207 11.53 1.89 -22.14
C LEU A 207 10.86 0.55 -22.48
N ARG A 208 9.79 0.52 -23.29
CA ARG A 208 9.13 -0.70 -23.77
C ARG A 208 9.22 -0.89 -25.29
N ALA A 209 9.91 0.00 -26.00
CA ALA A 209 10.23 -0.17 -27.40
C ALA A 209 11.29 -1.29 -27.59
N PRO A 210 11.49 -1.83 -28.81
CA PRO A 210 12.56 -2.78 -29.07
C PRO A 210 13.91 -2.24 -28.57
N ALA A 211 14.72 -3.09 -27.92
CA ALA A 211 15.96 -2.68 -27.27
C ALA A 211 16.90 -1.85 -28.18
N ALA A 212 16.91 -2.13 -29.48
CA ALA A 212 17.67 -1.37 -30.47
C ALA A 212 17.16 0.08 -30.65
N LEU A 213 15.85 0.27 -30.78
CA LEU A 213 15.24 1.61 -30.86
C LEU A 213 15.46 2.37 -29.55
N LEU A 214 15.33 1.67 -28.42
CA LEU A 214 15.58 2.20 -27.11
C LEU A 214 16.99 2.74 -26.94
N LYS A 215 17.99 1.94 -27.32
CA LYS A 215 19.39 2.32 -27.30
C LYS A 215 19.61 3.58 -28.14
N ARG A 216 19.05 3.62 -29.36
CA ARG A 216 19.15 4.80 -30.25
C ARG A 216 18.49 6.05 -29.66
N LEU A 217 17.28 5.93 -29.10
CA LEU A 217 16.59 7.07 -28.50
C LEU A 217 17.31 7.56 -27.23
N SER A 218 17.81 6.65 -26.40
CA SER A 218 18.56 7.02 -25.19
C SER A 218 19.84 7.81 -25.48
N THR A 219 20.44 7.61 -26.65
CA THR A 219 21.62 8.38 -27.08
C THR A 219 21.28 9.75 -27.67
N ILE A 220 20.13 9.89 -28.35
CA ILE A 220 19.81 11.10 -29.13
C ILE A 220 18.96 12.08 -28.32
N LEU A 221 17.99 11.59 -27.55
CA LEU A 221 17.02 12.43 -26.85
C LEU A 221 17.65 13.41 -25.87
N PRO A 222 18.68 13.06 -25.06
CA PRO A 222 19.30 14.02 -24.16
C PRO A 222 19.87 15.23 -24.90
N THR A 223 20.52 15.02 -26.05
CA THR A 223 21.09 16.10 -26.87
C THR A 223 20.00 16.98 -27.49
N ILE A 224 18.90 16.37 -27.96
CA ILE A 224 17.75 17.11 -28.49
C ILE A 224 17.09 17.95 -27.38
N PHE A 225 16.84 17.35 -26.21
CA PHE A 225 16.23 18.05 -25.09
C PHE A 225 17.11 19.21 -24.62
N GLU A 226 18.42 19.01 -24.51
CA GLU A 226 19.37 20.07 -24.14
C GLU A 226 19.37 21.23 -25.15
N SER A 227 19.40 20.92 -26.45
CA SER A 227 19.39 21.95 -27.51
C SER A 227 18.06 22.73 -27.56
N CYS A 228 16.93 22.03 -27.41
CA CYS A 228 15.61 22.64 -27.38
C CYS A 228 15.40 23.47 -26.11
N GLU A 229 15.84 22.97 -24.95
CA GLU A 229 15.72 23.65 -23.67
C GLU A 229 16.48 24.98 -23.67
N VAL A 230 17.72 25.00 -24.17
CA VAL A 230 18.51 26.22 -24.33
C VAL A 230 17.83 27.20 -25.29
N ALA A 231 17.31 26.72 -26.42
CA ALA A 231 16.60 27.56 -27.38
C ALA A 231 15.33 28.19 -26.78
N LEU A 232 14.55 27.43 -26.00
CA LEU A 232 13.33 27.90 -25.35
C LEU A 232 13.62 28.93 -24.24
N ARG A 233 14.74 28.81 -23.49
CA ARG A 233 15.10 29.79 -22.45
C ARG A 233 15.36 31.20 -22.99
N GLY A 234 15.62 31.35 -24.29
CA GLY A 234 15.71 32.65 -24.94
C GLY A 234 14.40 33.44 -24.97
N SER A 235 13.26 32.81 -24.66
CA SER A 235 11.92 33.43 -24.66
C SER A 235 11.25 33.31 -23.30
N PRO A 236 10.83 34.42 -22.67
CA PRO A 236 10.10 34.40 -21.39
C PRO A 236 8.78 33.62 -21.44
N GLN A 237 8.12 33.56 -22.61
CA GLN A 237 6.86 32.83 -22.79
C GLN A 237 7.05 31.31 -22.87
N SER A 238 8.29 30.86 -23.08
CA SER A 238 8.64 29.47 -23.33
C SER A 238 9.26 28.78 -22.12
N VAL A 239 9.35 29.47 -20.97
CA VAL A 239 9.99 28.97 -19.74
C VAL A 239 9.37 27.67 -19.25
N THR A 240 8.03 27.56 -19.27
CA THR A 240 7.34 26.32 -18.86
C THR A 240 7.72 25.13 -19.75
N ALA A 241 7.82 25.35 -21.06
CA ALA A 241 8.23 24.31 -21.99
C ALA A 241 9.70 23.91 -21.77
N ALA A 242 10.58 24.89 -21.54
CA ALA A 242 11.98 24.64 -21.21
C ALA A 242 12.11 23.82 -19.92
N ASP A 243 11.32 24.15 -18.89
CA ASP A 243 11.32 23.43 -17.62
C ASP A 243 10.85 21.97 -17.78
N ILE A 244 9.85 21.70 -18.62
CA ILE A 244 9.42 20.32 -18.92
C ILE A 244 10.57 19.51 -19.57
N LEU A 245 11.23 20.07 -20.58
CA LEU A 245 12.35 19.38 -21.25
C LEU A 245 13.55 19.21 -20.32
N ARG A 246 13.86 20.22 -19.49
CA ARG A 246 14.93 20.13 -18.49
C ARG A 246 14.64 19.01 -17.49
N PHE A 247 13.39 18.89 -17.04
CA PHE A 247 13.00 17.82 -16.13
C PHE A 247 13.21 16.43 -16.76
N GLU A 248 12.79 16.21 -18.01
CA GLU A 248 13.00 14.93 -18.70
C GLU A 248 14.49 14.64 -18.94
N LEU A 249 15.29 15.66 -19.24
CA LEU A 249 16.75 15.53 -19.33
C LEU A 249 17.35 15.09 -17.99
N LEU A 250 17.01 15.77 -16.89
CA LEU A 250 17.47 15.43 -15.55
C LEU A 250 17.04 14.03 -15.15
N LEU A 251 15.80 13.65 -15.48
CA LEU A 251 15.28 12.33 -15.17
C LEU A 251 16.10 11.20 -15.80
N SER A 252 16.65 11.43 -16.99
CA SER A 252 17.55 10.48 -17.66
C SER A 252 18.95 10.39 -17.03
N ARG A 253 19.36 11.40 -16.25
CA ARG A 253 20.71 11.54 -15.68
C ARG A 253 20.74 11.25 -14.17
N ASP A 254 19.95 11.98 -13.40
CA ASP A 254 19.87 11.90 -11.94
C ASP A 254 18.44 12.14 -11.46
N LYS A 255 17.81 11.08 -10.93
CA LYS A 255 16.44 11.13 -10.39
C LYS A 255 16.31 12.08 -9.20
N THR A 256 17.38 12.25 -8.42
CA THR A 256 17.40 13.12 -7.24
C THR A 256 17.39 14.57 -7.63
N GLU A 257 18.26 14.95 -8.57
CA GLU A 257 18.25 16.29 -9.15
C GLU A 257 16.92 16.57 -9.84
N ALA A 258 16.38 15.62 -10.59
CA ALA A 258 15.08 15.75 -11.26
C ALA A 258 13.94 16.03 -10.26
N CYS A 259 13.89 15.31 -9.13
CA CYS A 259 12.88 15.54 -8.10
C CYS A 259 13.03 16.92 -7.44
N ALA A 260 14.26 17.34 -7.12
CA ALA A 260 14.51 18.68 -6.57
C ALA A 260 14.09 19.77 -7.56
N PHE A 261 14.39 19.58 -8.85
CA PHE A 261 14.01 20.48 -9.92
C PHE A 261 12.50 20.55 -10.12
N ALA A 262 11.79 19.40 -10.10
CA ALA A 262 10.34 19.36 -10.18
C ALA A 262 9.67 20.12 -9.04
N ARG A 263 10.20 20.07 -7.81
CA ARG A 263 9.71 20.89 -6.67
C ARG A 263 9.82 22.38 -6.94
N SER A 264 10.98 22.85 -7.41
CA SER A 264 11.15 24.25 -7.82
C SER A 264 10.19 24.63 -8.95
N CYS A 265 9.92 23.72 -9.88
CA CYS A 265 8.95 23.96 -10.95
C CYS A 265 7.51 24.03 -10.44
N MET A 266 7.13 23.26 -9.40
CA MET A 266 5.80 23.35 -8.78
C MET A 266 5.59 24.69 -8.05
N GLU A 267 6.65 25.31 -7.53
CA GLU A 267 6.58 26.66 -6.95
C GLU A 267 6.40 27.73 -8.03
N ARG A 268 7.13 27.60 -9.15
CA ARG A 268 7.04 28.54 -10.29
C ARG A 268 5.75 28.37 -11.11
N HIS A 269 5.28 27.13 -11.26
CA HIS A 269 4.14 26.75 -12.09
C HIS A 269 3.10 25.93 -11.28
N PRO A 270 2.48 26.52 -10.24
CA PRO A 270 1.66 25.78 -9.28
C PRO A 270 0.40 25.14 -9.87
N PHE A 271 -0.03 25.57 -11.06
CA PHE A 271 -1.22 25.07 -11.77
C PHE A 271 -0.89 24.08 -12.90
N LEU A 272 0.36 23.67 -13.04
CA LEU A 272 0.77 22.71 -14.07
C LEU A 272 0.82 21.28 -13.51
N ALA A 273 -0.20 20.48 -13.85
CA ALA A 273 -0.35 19.11 -13.37
C ALA A 273 0.84 18.18 -13.71
N TYR A 274 1.60 18.52 -14.75
CA TYR A 274 2.75 17.75 -15.22
C TYR A 274 3.77 17.46 -14.10
N PHE A 275 4.21 18.49 -13.38
CA PHE A 275 5.24 18.33 -12.34
C PHE A 275 4.73 17.55 -11.14
N TYR A 276 3.44 17.69 -10.80
CA TYR A 276 2.80 16.85 -9.79
C TYR A 276 2.79 15.37 -10.19
N HIS A 277 2.38 15.05 -11.43
CA HIS A 277 2.42 13.69 -11.96
C HIS A 277 3.85 13.13 -12.08
N ALA A 278 4.80 13.97 -12.44
CA ALA A 278 6.21 13.59 -12.48
C ALA A 278 6.70 13.13 -11.10
N MET A 279 6.35 13.85 -10.03
CA MET A 279 6.70 13.49 -8.65
C MET A 279 6.11 12.14 -8.20
N THR A 280 5.00 11.70 -8.76
CA THR A 280 4.33 10.44 -8.36
C THR A 280 4.94 9.21 -9.00
N THR A 281 5.81 9.40 -10.00
CA THR A 281 6.40 8.31 -10.78
C THR A 281 7.67 7.76 -10.13
N PHE A 282 8.17 8.39 -9.06
CA PHE A 282 9.40 8.01 -8.35
C PHE A 282 9.15 7.73 -6.86
N PRO A 283 8.25 6.78 -6.52
CA PRO A 283 7.92 6.46 -5.14
C PRO A 283 9.12 5.98 -4.34
N ASP A 284 9.98 5.17 -4.95
CA ASP A 284 10.98 4.38 -4.22
C ASP A 284 12.25 5.16 -3.82
N THR A 285 12.45 6.37 -4.33
CA THR A 285 13.75 7.03 -4.21
C THR A 285 13.79 8.18 -3.20
N LEU A 286 12.73 8.98 -3.01
CA LEU A 286 12.90 10.31 -2.36
C LEU A 286 11.67 10.89 -1.65
N VAL A 287 10.50 10.27 -1.75
CA VAL A 287 9.25 10.84 -1.21
C VAL A 287 8.50 9.72 -0.50
N ALA A 288 8.25 9.90 0.79
CA ALA A 288 7.45 8.94 1.54
C ALA A 288 6.06 8.80 0.87
N PRO A 289 5.46 7.59 0.89
CA PRO A 289 4.12 7.32 0.37
C PRO A 289 3.06 8.42 0.56
N PRO A 290 2.96 9.04 1.75
CA PRO A 290 1.89 10.01 2.01
C PRO A 290 2.12 11.36 1.34
N SER A 291 3.39 11.75 1.19
CA SER A 291 3.76 12.96 0.44
C SER A 291 3.45 12.80 -1.05
N CYS A 292 3.47 11.57 -1.60
CA CYS A 292 2.98 11.32 -2.96
C CYS A 292 1.49 11.62 -3.08
N ALA A 293 0.65 11.16 -2.15
CA ALA A 293 -0.78 11.44 -2.19
C ALA A 293 -1.10 12.95 -2.13
N PHE A 294 -0.35 13.71 -1.33
CA PHE A 294 -0.42 15.17 -1.31
C PHE A 294 -0.17 15.79 -2.69
N TYR A 295 0.92 15.40 -3.37
CA TYR A 295 1.22 15.91 -4.71
C TYR A 295 0.15 15.52 -5.73
N VAL A 296 -0.36 14.29 -5.66
CA VAL A 296 -1.43 13.85 -6.59
C VAL A 296 -2.68 14.71 -6.42
N GLU A 297 -3.16 14.88 -5.19
CA GLU A 297 -4.36 15.66 -4.89
C GLU A 297 -4.19 17.13 -5.33
N LYS A 298 -3.01 17.71 -5.14
CA LYS A 298 -2.71 19.06 -5.65
C LYS A 298 -2.68 19.11 -7.18
N GLY A 299 -2.14 18.08 -7.83
CA GLY A 299 -2.15 17.93 -9.29
C GLY A 299 -3.57 17.80 -9.87
N LEU A 300 -4.48 17.09 -9.19
CA LEU A 300 -5.88 16.92 -9.64
C LEU A 300 -6.70 18.22 -9.61
N ARG A 301 -6.26 19.21 -8.81
CA ARG A 301 -6.85 20.56 -8.74
C ARG A 301 -6.35 21.51 -9.82
N CYS A 302 -5.30 21.14 -10.55
CA CYS A 302 -4.80 21.93 -11.66
C CYS A 302 -5.83 21.94 -12.81
N HIS A 303 -6.31 23.14 -13.18
CA HIS A 303 -7.30 23.30 -14.26
C HIS A 303 -6.74 22.93 -15.64
N ALA A 304 -5.43 23.11 -15.86
CA ALA A 304 -4.74 22.82 -17.11
C ALA A 304 -4.07 21.43 -17.08
N SER A 305 -4.85 20.37 -16.88
CA SER A 305 -4.36 18.99 -16.98
C SER A 305 -4.85 18.32 -18.26
N SER A 306 -3.96 17.61 -18.96
CA SER A 306 -4.37 16.72 -20.03
C SER A 306 -5.22 15.58 -19.45
N THR A 307 -6.15 15.04 -20.26
CA THR A 307 -6.95 13.87 -19.85
C THR A 307 -6.05 12.71 -19.42
N PHE A 308 -4.91 12.53 -20.08
CA PHE A 308 -3.93 11.51 -19.72
C PHE A 308 -3.37 11.73 -18.31
N ILE A 309 -2.82 12.93 -18.03
CA ILE A 309 -2.22 13.23 -16.71
C ILE A 309 -3.28 13.08 -15.62
N ARG A 310 -4.50 13.57 -15.86
CA ARG A 310 -5.60 13.47 -14.90
C ARG A 310 -5.95 12.01 -14.59
N ARG A 311 -6.04 11.13 -15.60
CA ARG A 311 -6.26 9.69 -15.42
C ARG A 311 -5.12 9.04 -14.63
N GLU A 312 -3.87 9.32 -14.98
CA GLU A 312 -2.74 8.75 -14.25
C GLU A 312 -2.69 9.20 -12.80
N LEU A 313 -2.94 10.49 -12.53
CA LEU A 313 -3.06 11.01 -11.17
C LEU A 313 -4.17 10.29 -10.40
N LEU A 314 -5.38 10.15 -10.95
CA LEU A 314 -6.49 9.40 -10.32
C LEU A 314 -6.11 7.96 -10.00
N ALA A 315 -5.43 7.28 -10.93
CA ALA A 315 -4.99 5.91 -10.71
C ALA A 315 -3.98 5.83 -9.57
N TRP A 316 -2.96 6.70 -9.59
CA TRP A 316 -1.93 6.72 -8.56
C TRP A 316 -2.52 6.99 -7.17
N VAL A 317 -3.35 8.03 -7.00
CA VAL A 317 -3.90 8.34 -5.65
C VAL A 317 -4.75 7.20 -5.10
N ALA A 318 -5.55 6.53 -5.94
CA ALA A 318 -6.37 5.40 -5.47
C ALA A 318 -5.50 4.22 -5.01
N ILE A 319 -4.47 3.86 -5.77
CA ILE A 319 -3.52 2.80 -5.41
C ILE A 319 -2.78 3.17 -4.11
N TRP A 320 -2.34 4.43 -3.99
CA TRP A 320 -1.67 4.93 -2.79
C TRP A 320 -2.58 4.87 -1.57
N TYR A 321 -3.84 5.30 -1.70
CA TYR A 321 -4.80 5.22 -0.61
C TYR A 321 -5.07 3.79 -0.21
N HIS A 322 -5.22 2.86 -1.15
CA HIS A 322 -5.40 1.44 -0.82
C HIS A 322 -4.21 0.90 -0.02
N SER A 323 -2.98 1.18 -0.47
CA SER A 323 -1.77 0.79 0.25
C SER A 323 -1.66 1.47 1.62
N THR A 324 -2.00 2.76 1.72
CA THR A 324 -1.91 3.53 2.97
C THR A 324 -2.92 3.05 3.99
N VAL A 325 -4.16 2.82 3.56
CA VAL A 325 -5.23 2.27 4.39
C VAL A 325 -4.82 0.89 4.93
N THR A 326 -4.32 0.04 4.04
CA THR A 326 -3.80 -1.28 4.41
C THR A 326 -2.69 -1.18 5.46
N THR A 327 -1.73 -0.28 5.25
CA THR A 327 -0.63 -0.02 6.20
C THR A 327 -1.15 0.52 7.54
N MET A 328 -1.95 1.59 7.56
CA MET A 328 -2.47 2.18 8.81
C MET A 328 -3.15 1.14 9.70
N LEU A 329 -3.95 0.27 9.08
CA LEU A 329 -4.69 -0.75 9.79
C LEU A 329 -3.78 -1.89 10.26
N ASN A 330 -2.70 -2.19 9.53
CA ASN A 330 -1.67 -3.16 9.93
C ASN A 330 -0.84 -2.72 11.14
N TYR A 331 -0.48 -1.45 11.22
CA TYR A 331 0.51 -1.00 12.21
C TYR A 331 -0.09 -0.45 13.50
N SER A 332 -1.27 0.17 13.46
CA SER A 332 -1.79 0.81 14.66
C SER A 332 -3.32 0.74 14.74
N PRO A 333 -3.87 -0.13 15.60
CA PRO A 333 -5.32 -0.31 15.75
C PRO A 333 -5.98 0.83 16.56
N ASN A 334 -5.32 1.99 16.71
CA ASN A 334 -5.96 3.14 17.35
C ASN A 334 -7.15 3.61 16.50
N THR A 335 -8.23 3.95 17.20
CA THR A 335 -9.42 4.64 16.68
C THR A 335 -9.10 5.77 15.71
N ASP A 336 -8.08 6.60 15.98
CA ASP A 336 -7.71 7.71 15.08
C ASP A 336 -7.21 7.22 13.71
N HIS A 337 -6.34 6.20 13.68
CA HIS A 337 -5.88 5.60 12.43
C HIS A 337 -7.00 4.91 11.67
N LEU A 338 -7.95 4.30 12.38
CA LEU A 338 -9.16 3.77 11.76
C LEU A 338 -9.97 4.87 11.06
N ARG A 339 -10.19 6.03 11.70
CA ARG A 339 -10.90 7.15 11.07
C ARG A 339 -10.19 7.64 9.82
N LYS A 340 -8.87 7.84 9.92
CA LYS A 340 -8.01 8.26 8.82
C LYS A 340 -8.08 7.26 7.66
N ALA A 341 -7.98 5.97 7.96
CA ALA A 341 -8.08 4.90 6.99
C ALA A 341 -9.45 4.87 6.29
N LEU A 342 -10.54 5.09 7.02
CA LEU A 342 -11.88 5.15 6.42
C LEU A 342 -12.04 6.33 5.46
N VAL A 343 -11.58 7.52 5.86
CA VAL A 343 -11.59 8.71 4.98
C VAL A 343 -10.77 8.48 3.71
N LEU A 344 -9.57 7.90 3.83
CA LEU A 344 -8.74 7.56 2.68
C LEU A 344 -9.39 6.48 1.80
N GLY A 345 -10.06 5.49 2.40
CA GLY A 345 -10.79 4.44 1.69
C GLY A 345 -11.94 4.99 0.84
N GLU A 346 -12.76 5.87 1.41
CA GLU A 346 -13.85 6.54 0.68
C GLU A 346 -13.34 7.43 -0.45
N LYS A 347 -12.28 8.22 -0.20
CA LYS A 347 -11.64 9.03 -1.24
C LYS A 347 -11.04 8.16 -2.33
N GLY A 348 -10.37 7.08 -1.97
CA GLY A 348 -9.78 6.11 -2.91
C GLY A 348 -10.84 5.46 -3.78
N LEU A 349 -11.98 5.09 -3.19
CA LEU A 349 -13.13 4.57 -3.92
C LEU A 349 -13.67 5.59 -4.95
N CYS A 350 -13.82 6.85 -4.55
CA CYS A 350 -14.27 7.93 -5.43
C CYS A 350 -13.30 8.13 -6.61
N HIS A 351 -11.99 8.23 -6.33
CA HIS A 351 -10.96 8.38 -7.37
C HIS A 351 -10.90 7.19 -8.31
N ALA A 352 -11.02 5.96 -7.78
CA ALA A 352 -11.07 4.76 -8.59
C ALA A 352 -12.31 4.71 -9.48
N SER A 353 -13.48 5.13 -8.97
CA SER A 353 -14.70 5.25 -9.78
C SER A 353 -14.51 6.25 -10.92
N LEU A 354 -14.05 7.46 -10.59
CA LEU A 354 -13.85 8.52 -11.59
C LEU A 354 -12.82 8.11 -12.65
N PHE A 355 -11.75 7.42 -12.26
CA PHE A 355 -10.81 6.85 -13.21
C PHE A 355 -11.50 5.92 -14.21
N MET A 356 -12.32 4.99 -13.69
CA MET A 356 -13.01 3.99 -14.51
C MET A 356 -14.03 4.63 -15.45
N ASP A 357 -14.74 5.68 -15.00
CA ASP A 357 -15.70 6.41 -15.83
C ASP A 357 -15.02 7.21 -16.95
N MET A 358 -13.80 7.71 -16.70
CA MET A 358 -13.03 8.50 -17.65
C MET A 358 -12.24 7.66 -18.65
N THR A 359 -12.10 6.35 -18.43
CA THR A 359 -11.06 5.54 -19.07
C THR A 359 -11.66 4.33 -19.79
N ALA A 360 -11.14 4.03 -20.97
CA ALA A 360 -11.56 2.86 -21.71
C ALA A 360 -11.14 1.55 -20.99
N PRO A 361 -11.93 0.46 -21.08
CA PRO A 361 -11.63 -0.81 -20.40
C PRO A 361 -10.30 -1.46 -20.81
N ASP A 362 -9.72 -1.06 -21.94
CA ASP A 362 -8.45 -1.54 -22.49
C ASP A 362 -7.23 -0.71 -22.08
N HIS A 363 -7.44 0.36 -21.29
CA HIS A 363 -6.34 1.11 -20.72
C HIS A 363 -5.45 0.22 -19.84
N SER A 364 -4.14 0.49 -19.88
CA SER A 364 -3.11 -0.33 -19.21
C SER A 364 -3.34 -0.55 -17.71
N ARG A 365 -3.97 0.44 -17.04
CA ARG A 365 -4.31 0.41 -15.61
C ARG A 365 -5.77 0.03 -15.32
N ALA A 366 -6.61 -0.24 -16.31
CA ALA A 366 -8.04 -0.49 -16.09
C ALA A 366 -8.28 -1.70 -15.17
N ALA A 367 -7.53 -2.79 -15.35
CA ALA A 367 -7.62 -3.96 -14.49
C ALA A 367 -7.16 -3.67 -13.05
N GLU A 368 -6.04 -2.95 -12.88
CA GLU A 368 -5.54 -2.53 -11.56
C GLU A 368 -6.57 -1.67 -10.83
N MET A 369 -7.15 -0.69 -11.53
CA MET A 369 -8.12 0.23 -10.96
C MET A 369 -9.46 -0.42 -10.68
N SER A 370 -9.91 -1.36 -11.53
CA SER A 370 -11.07 -2.18 -11.24
C SER A 370 -10.82 -3.07 -10.01
N ALA A 371 -9.58 -3.54 -9.83
CA ALA A 371 -9.22 -4.31 -8.65
C ALA A 371 -9.26 -3.44 -7.39
N VAL A 372 -8.58 -2.30 -7.39
CA VAL A 372 -8.57 -1.34 -6.28
C VAL A 372 -9.99 -0.85 -5.94
N PHE A 373 -10.82 -0.55 -6.95
CA PHE A 373 -12.22 -0.19 -6.76
C PHE A 373 -13.02 -1.28 -6.04
N THR A 374 -12.88 -2.53 -6.49
CA THR A 374 -13.57 -3.68 -5.88
C THR A 374 -13.09 -3.92 -4.45
N LEU A 375 -11.78 -3.82 -4.25
CA LEU A 375 -11.10 -3.93 -2.96
C LEU A 375 -11.59 -2.86 -1.97
N PHE A 376 -11.80 -1.61 -2.40
CA PHE A 376 -12.40 -0.58 -1.53
C PHE A 376 -13.88 -0.88 -1.22
N ASN A 377 -14.66 -1.38 -2.18
CA ASN A 377 -16.06 -1.75 -1.91
C ASN A 377 -16.14 -2.90 -0.88
N LEU A 378 -15.31 -3.93 -1.01
CA LEU A 378 -15.24 -5.02 -0.03
C LEU A 378 -14.80 -4.49 1.36
N MET A 379 -13.86 -3.57 1.40
CA MET A 379 -13.40 -2.96 2.65
C MET A 379 -14.50 -2.14 3.34
N SER A 380 -15.13 -1.23 2.61
CA SER A 380 -16.10 -0.28 3.16
C SER A 380 -17.48 -0.91 3.39
N LYS A 381 -17.91 -1.82 2.51
CA LYS A 381 -19.28 -2.33 2.45
C LYS A 381 -19.38 -3.87 2.50
N GLY A 382 -18.29 -4.59 2.69
CA GLY A 382 -18.25 -6.06 2.52
C GLY A 382 -19.34 -6.83 3.27
N ASP A 383 -19.70 -6.39 4.46
CA ASP A 383 -20.78 -6.96 5.27
C ASP A 383 -22.18 -6.74 4.67
N ILE A 384 -22.42 -5.54 4.11
CA ILE A 384 -23.73 -5.11 3.59
C ILE A 384 -23.90 -5.28 2.07
N LEU A 385 -22.86 -5.66 1.32
CA LEU A 385 -22.96 -5.88 -0.12
C LEU A 385 -23.97 -6.99 -0.43
N THR A 386 -24.97 -6.67 -1.25
CA THR A 386 -25.94 -7.65 -1.75
C THR A 386 -25.28 -8.63 -2.73
N PRO A 387 -25.88 -9.81 -2.97
CA PRO A 387 -25.39 -10.74 -4.00
C PRO A 387 -25.29 -10.10 -5.39
N ASN A 388 -26.25 -9.24 -5.76
CA ASN A 388 -26.27 -8.57 -7.06
C ASN A 388 -25.16 -7.52 -7.20
N GLU A 389 -24.91 -6.72 -6.15
CA GLU A 389 -23.80 -5.75 -6.16
C GLU A 389 -22.45 -6.46 -6.27
N LEU A 390 -22.30 -7.58 -5.57
CA LEU A 390 -21.10 -8.41 -5.62
C LEU A 390 -20.88 -9.04 -7.01
N GLU A 391 -21.94 -9.57 -7.62
CA GLU A 391 -21.90 -10.08 -8.99
C GLU A 391 -21.51 -8.97 -9.98
N SER A 392 -22.06 -7.77 -9.82
CA SER A 392 -21.69 -6.59 -10.63
C SER A 392 -20.20 -6.21 -10.47
N LEU A 393 -19.67 -6.25 -9.25
CA LEU A 393 -18.25 -6.04 -8.99
C LEU A 393 -17.39 -7.11 -9.65
N GLN A 394 -17.79 -8.39 -9.53
CA GLN A 394 -17.10 -9.52 -10.14
C GLN A 394 -17.09 -9.44 -11.68
N GLU A 395 -18.22 -9.12 -12.29
CA GLU A 395 -18.34 -8.98 -13.75
C GLU A 395 -17.43 -7.87 -14.28
N ARG A 396 -17.49 -6.68 -13.64
CA ARG A 396 -16.66 -5.53 -13.99
C ARG A 396 -15.16 -5.86 -13.90
N PHE A 397 -14.76 -6.49 -12.79
CA PHE A 397 -13.38 -6.92 -12.58
C PHE A 397 -12.95 -7.98 -13.61
N SER A 398 -13.76 -9.01 -13.83
CA SER A 398 -13.46 -10.10 -14.77
C SER A 398 -13.26 -9.57 -16.20
N LYS A 399 -14.10 -8.62 -16.64
CA LYS A 399 -14.00 -8.00 -17.96
C LYS A 399 -12.67 -7.25 -18.15
N THR A 400 -12.28 -6.41 -17.19
CA THR A 400 -11.02 -5.67 -17.29
C THR A 400 -9.79 -6.57 -17.16
N CYS A 401 -9.83 -7.58 -16.29
CA CYS A 401 -8.77 -8.58 -16.19
C CYS A 401 -8.61 -9.42 -17.45
N MET A 402 -9.70 -9.83 -18.11
CA MET A 402 -9.62 -10.52 -19.40
C MET A 402 -8.91 -9.67 -20.46
N ILE A 403 -9.26 -8.38 -20.56
CA ILE A 403 -8.61 -7.46 -21.51
C ILE A 403 -7.12 -7.31 -21.17
N ALA A 404 -6.78 -7.13 -19.89
CA ALA A 404 -5.40 -7.02 -19.45
C ALA A 404 -4.57 -8.30 -19.73
N ARG A 405 -5.16 -9.50 -19.60
CA ARG A 405 -4.50 -10.77 -19.94
C ARG A 405 -4.21 -10.92 -21.42
N ASN A 406 -5.16 -10.52 -22.26
CA ASN A 406 -4.98 -10.55 -23.71
C ASN A 406 -3.92 -9.56 -24.17
N ASN A 407 -3.61 -8.57 -23.33
CA ASN A 407 -2.50 -7.66 -23.51
C ASN A 407 -1.23 -8.23 -22.87
N VAL A 408 -0.50 -9.02 -23.66
CA VAL A 408 0.75 -9.71 -23.27
C VAL A 408 1.84 -8.77 -22.71
N MET A 409 1.65 -7.45 -22.85
CA MET A 409 2.55 -6.41 -22.33
C MET A 409 2.30 -6.04 -20.85
N PHE A 410 1.23 -6.53 -20.22
CA PHE A 410 0.88 -6.14 -18.86
C PHE A 410 1.00 -7.28 -17.85
N ARG A 411 1.77 -7.03 -16.79
CA ARG A 411 1.75 -7.84 -15.58
C ARG A 411 0.44 -7.55 -14.85
N LEU A 412 -0.30 -8.59 -14.46
CA LEU A 412 -1.42 -8.42 -13.55
C LEU A 412 -0.89 -7.96 -12.17
N PRO A 413 -1.38 -6.83 -11.64
CA PRO A 413 -1.11 -6.42 -10.27
C PRO A 413 -1.52 -7.52 -9.28
N LYS A 414 -0.85 -7.57 -8.12
CA LYS A 414 -1.15 -8.53 -7.04
C LYS A 414 -2.60 -8.40 -6.54
N GLU A 415 -3.17 -7.20 -6.62
CA GLU A 415 -4.55 -6.87 -6.31
C GLU A 415 -5.53 -7.67 -7.20
N CYS A 416 -5.19 -7.84 -8.48
CA CYS A 416 -5.98 -8.66 -9.39
C CYS A 416 -5.95 -10.14 -8.97
N SER A 417 -4.76 -10.68 -8.72
CA SER A 417 -4.63 -12.09 -8.28
C SER A 417 -5.35 -12.36 -6.96
N ALA A 418 -5.29 -11.41 -6.02
CA ALA A 418 -6.04 -11.51 -4.77
C ALA A 418 -7.55 -11.53 -4.98
N LEU A 419 -8.08 -10.69 -5.88
CA LEU A 419 -9.52 -10.68 -6.18
C LEU A 419 -10.00 -11.92 -6.91
N GLU A 420 -9.19 -12.48 -7.80
CA GLU A 420 -9.51 -13.75 -8.45
C GLU A 420 -9.60 -14.87 -7.41
N LEU A 421 -8.66 -14.91 -6.46
CA LEU A 421 -8.72 -15.85 -5.35
C LEU A 421 -9.96 -15.61 -4.47
N ILE A 422 -10.26 -14.36 -4.16
CA ILE A 422 -11.47 -13.97 -3.42
C ILE A 422 -12.70 -14.52 -4.13
N PHE A 423 -12.98 -14.11 -5.37
CA PHE A 423 -14.20 -14.52 -6.08
C PHE A 423 -14.28 -16.03 -6.31
N ALA A 424 -13.16 -16.70 -6.60
CA ALA A 424 -13.12 -18.15 -6.81
C ALA A 424 -13.45 -18.95 -5.53
N ARG A 425 -13.01 -18.47 -4.36
CA ARG A 425 -13.20 -19.17 -3.07
C ARG A 425 -14.43 -18.71 -2.31
N MET A 426 -14.98 -17.56 -2.67
CA MET A 426 -16.04 -16.85 -1.97
C MET A 426 -17.26 -17.71 -1.60
N PRO A 427 -17.87 -18.50 -2.51
CA PRO A 427 -19.03 -19.33 -2.15
C PRO A 427 -18.72 -20.34 -1.02
N THR A 428 -17.59 -21.04 -1.12
CA THR A 428 -17.13 -22.04 -0.15
C THR A 428 -16.74 -21.38 1.17
N ALA A 429 -15.94 -20.32 1.09
CA ALA A 429 -15.45 -19.55 2.22
C ALA A 429 -16.60 -19.03 3.09
N TRP A 430 -17.63 -18.46 2.46
CA TRP A 430 -18.76 -17.87 3.16
C TRP A 430 -19.70 -18.91 3.74
N GLY A 431 -19.93 -20.03 3.04
CA GLY A 431 -20.72 -21.13 3.57
C GLY A 431 -20.14 -21.70 4.88
N ARG A 432 -18.80 -21.81 4.95
CA ARG A 432 -18.11 -22.34 6.14
C ARG A 432 -17.92 -21.30 7.24
N TRP A 433 -17.26 -20.19 6.93
CA TRP A 433 -16.80 -19.23 7.92
C TRP A 433 -17.76 -18.08 8.16
N GLY A 434 -18.73 -17.83 7.26
CA GLY A 434 -19.66 -16.70 7.37
C GLY A 434 -20.41 -16.71 8.70
N SER A 435 -20.99 -17.85 9.08
CA SER A 435 -21.71 -17.97 10.37
C SER A 435 -20.80 -17.80 11.58
N ILE A 436 -19.52 -18.16 11.50
CA ILE A 436 -18.55 -18.00 12.59
C ILE A 436 -18.18 -16.52 12.73
N LEU A 437 -17.91 -15.84 11.61
CA LEU A 437 -17.56 -14.43 11.58
C LEU A 437 -18.74 -13.54 12.00
N SER A 438 -19.98 -13.87 11.64
CA SER A 438 -21.16 -13.09 12.04
C SER A 438 -21.54 -13.20 13.52
N ARG A 439 -20.99 -14.16 14.29
CA ARG A 439 -21.25 -14.28 15.73
C ARG A 439 -20.71 -13.09 16.55
N THR A 440 -19.90 -12.23 15.96
CA THR A 440 -19.29 -11.07 16.64
C THR A 440 -20.30 -10.05 17.17
N ASP A 441 -21.51 -10.01 16.61
CA ASP A 441 -22.41 -8.86 16.84
C ASP A 441 -23.48 -9.14 17.91
N SER A 442 -23.83 -10.41 18.14
CA SER A 442 -24.93 -10.80 19.05
C SER A 442 -24.48 -11.03 20.49
N THR A 443 -23.23 -11.41 20.70
CA THR A 443 -22.64 -11.58 22.02
C THR A 443 -21.66 -10.44 22.24
N GLY A 444 -22.13 -9.32 22.76
CA GLY A 444 -21.22 -8.32 23.31
C GLY A 444 -20.94 -8.60 24.78
N PRO A 445 -20.03 -9.52 25.18
CA PRO A 445 -19.39 -9.36 26.47
C PRO A 445 -18.43 -8.18 26.34
N ARG A 446 -18.67 -7.15 27.14
CA ARG A 446 -17.68 -6.13 27.47
C ARG A 446 -16.39 -6.85 27.86
N TRP A 447 -15.35 -6.72 27.06
CA TRP A 447 -14.01 -7.05 27.53
C TRP A 447 -13.74 -6.22 28.78
N ARG A 448 -13.59 -6.91 29.92
CA ARG A 448 -13.05 -6.37 31.16
C ARG A 448 -11.65 -6.91 31.36
N PHE A 449 -10.66 -6.21 30.83
CA PHE A 449 -9.30 -6.31 31.36
C PHE A 449 -9.26 -5.45 32.65
N GLY A 450 -9.58 -6.05 33.79
CA GLY A 450 -9.79 -5.31 35.04
C GLY A 450 -11.06 -4.45 35.02
N ASN A 451 -11.00 -3.21 35.50
CA ASN A 451 -12.16 -2.32 35.68
C ASN A 451 -12.59 -1.53 34.43
N ARG A 452 -12.07 -1.81 33.24
CA ARG A 452 -12.41 -1.02 32.03
C ARG A 452 -13.26 -1.80 31.06
N GLU A 453 -14.23 -1.10 30.46
CA GLU A 453 -15.08 -1.60 29.39
C GLU A 453 -14.50 -1.16 28.05
N PHE A 454 -14.13 -2.12 27.19
CA PHE A 454 -13.94 -1.85 25.78
C PHE A 454 -15.32 -1.79 25.09
N ARG A 455 -15.60 -0.68 24.41
CA ARG A 455 -16.82 -0.56 23.59
C ARG A 455 -16.68 -1.41 22.31
N PRO A 456 -17.76 -2.05 21.82
CA PRO A 456 -17.74 -2.79 20.57
C PRO A 456 -17.47 -1.87 19.37
N ALA A 457 -17.11 -2.51 18.25
CA ALA A 457 -16.88 -1.98 16.91
C ALA A 457 -17.44 -0.56 16.67
N PHE A 458 -16.55 0.36 16.29
CA PHE A 458 -16.97 1.65 15.71
C PHE A 458 -17.80 1.35 14.47
N SER A 459 -19.07 1.77 14.47
CA SER A 459 -19.84 1.84 13.24
C SER A 459 -19.27 2.97 12.38
N VAL A 460 -19.18 2.77 11.06
CA VAL A 460 -18.83 3.83 10.12
C VAL A 460 -19.77 5.05 10.30
N ALA A 461 -21.02 4.81 10.72
CA ALA A 461 -21.99 5.86 11.00
C ALA A 461 -21.64 6.75 12.21
N ASP A 462 -20.79 6.29 13.13
CA ASP A 462 -20.34 7.06 14.30
C ASP A 462 -19.19 8.01 13.96
N LEU A 463 -18.61 7.89 12.76
CA LEU A 463 -17.59 8.79 12.29
C LEU A 463 -18.26 9.97 11.62
N LYS A 464 -18.25 11.12 12.30
CA LYS A 464 -18.43 12.38 11.59
C LYS A 464 -17.31 12.43 10.53
N PRO A 465 -17.64 12.58 9.23
CA PRO A 465 -16.62 12.76 8.21
C PRO A 465 -15.70 13.87 8.68
N VAL A 466 -14.38 13.72 8.43
CA VAL A 466 -13.41 14.78 8.70
C VAL A 466 -13.77 15.95 7.81
N THR A 467 -14.63 16.79 8.41
CA THR A 467 -15.08 18.14 8.09
C THR A 467 -15.59 18.43 6.68
N GLU A 468 -16.64 19.27 6.65
CA GLU A 468 -17.02 20.10 5.51
C GLU A 468 -15.80 20.97 5.14
N ASP A 469 -14.86 20.40 4.39
CA ASP A 469 -13.73 21.10 3.81
C ASP A 469 -14.02 21.32 2.32
N PRO A 470 -14.86 22.33 1.97
CA PRO A 470 -15.33 22.53 0.60
C PRO A 470 -14.19 22.71 -0.40
N ASN A 471 -13.03 23.19 0.08
CA ASN A 471 -11.84 23.42 -0.75
C ASN A 471 -10.80 22.31 -0.61
N GLY A 472 -10.98 21.35 0.30
CA GLY A 472 -10.05 20.25 0.56
C GLY A 472 -8.66 20.68 1.09
N GLU A 473 -8.50 21.91 1.60
CA GLU A 473 -7.21 22.42 2.08
C GLU A 473 -6.80 21.81 3.43
N GLN A 474 -7.76 21.57 4.33
CA GLN A 474 -7.52 20.86 5.58
C GLN A 474 -7.10 19.43 5.29
N PHE A 475 -7.73 18.79 4.31
CA PHE A 475 -7.36 17.45 3.87
C PHE A 475 -5.94 17.41 3.29
N LEU A 476 -5.54 18.38 2.47
CA LEU A 476 -4.18 18.47 1.94
C LEU A 476 -3.15 18.71 3.05
N ALA A 477 -3.39 19.66 3.94
CA ALA A 477 -2.50 19.93 5.08
C ALA A 477 -2.40 18.71 6.01
N TRP A 478 -3.46 17.92 6.10
CA TRP A 478 -3.46 16.65 6.82
C TRP A 478 -2.62 15.59 6.10
N LEU A 479 -2.77 15.41 4.79
CA LEU A 479 -1.94 14.48 3.98
C LEU A 479 -0.45 14.84 4.01
N GLU A 480 -0.11 16.13 3.97
CA GLU A 480 1.28 16.60 4.04
C GLU A 480 1.93 16.20 5.37
N LYS A 481 1.17 16.26 6.46
CA LYS A 481 1.62 15.88 7.82
C LYS A 481 1.54 14.38 8.09
N LEU A 482 0.94 13.62 7.18
CA LEU A 482 0.69 12.20 7.36
C LEU A 482 1.99 11.43 7.16
N ASP A 483 3.02 11.59 7.99
CA ASP A 483 4.27 10.86 7.78
C ASP A 483 4.11 9.38 8.21
N THR A 484 4.23 8.43 7.28
CA THR A 484 4.18 7.00 7.58
C THR A 484 5.33 6.55 8.46
N ALA A 485 6.49 7.22 8.41
CA ALA A 485 7.58 6.93 9.33
C ALA A 485 7.19 7.32 10.77
N THR A 486 6.40 8.39 10.94
CA THR A 486 5.84 8.74 12.25
C THR A 486 4.74 7.79 12.73
N LEU A 487 4.11 6.99 11.87
CA LEU A 487 3.19 5.92 12.34
C LEU A 487 3.94 4.85 13.13
N GLU A 488 5.20 4.57 12.78
CA GLU A 488 6.06 3.66 13.55
C GLU A 488 6.62 4.31 14.83
N GLU A 489 6.78 5.63 14.85
CA GLU A 489 7.35 6.38 15.98
C GLU A 489 6.31 6.90 16.99
N GLN A 490 5.10 7.32 16.58
CA GLN A 490 4.06 7.90 17.45
C GLN A 490 3.38 6.88 18.38
N ASP A 491 3.40 5.59 18.04
CA ASP A 491 3.01 4.52 18.98
C ASP A 491 3.90 4.50 20.24
N SER A 492 5.07 5.18 20.22
CA SER A 492 5.90 5.36 21.42
C SER A 492 5.48 6.53 22.32
N GLU A 493 4.75 7.53 21.82
CA GLU A 493 4.29 8.69 22.58
C GLU A 493 2.87 8.53 23.16
N ILE A 494 1.95 7.82 22.48
CA ILE A 494 0.57 7.66 22.95
C ILE A 494 0.45 6.64 24.11
N LEU A 495 1.41 5.73 24.26
CA LEU A 495 1.60 4.95 25.50
C LEU A 495 2.28 5.75 26.64
N GLY A 496 2.45 7.06 26.45
CA GLY A 496 3.25 7.97 27.25
C GLY A 496 2.49 9.07 27.98
N ASP A 497 1.17 9.22 27.87
CA ASP A 497 0.43 10.16 28.73
C ASP A 497 0.44 9.66 30.19
N PRO A 498 1.13 10.37 31.11
CA PRO A 498 1.30 9.94 32.50
C PRO A 498 -0.02 9.90 33.29
N ASP A 499 -1.07 10.63 32.87
CA ASP A 499 -2.36 10.63 33.56
C ASP A 499 -3.24 9.44 33.18
N THR A 500 -3.10 8.91 31.96
CA THR A 500 -3.76 7.64 31.59
C THR A 500 -3.09 6.47 32.28
N ALA A 501 -1.75 6.42 32.34
CA ALA A 501 -0.98 5.32 32.94
C ALA A 501 -1.14 5.20 34.47
N ARG A 502 -1.47 6.28 35.19
CA ARG A 502 -1.69 6.25 36.65
C ARG A 502 -3.00 5.57 37.04
N ARG A 503 -3.94 5.38 36.10
CA ARG A 503 -5.26 4.74 36.31
C ARG A 503 -5.40 3.36 35.65
N SER A 504 -4.38 2.83 34.99
CA SER A 504 -4.41 1.53 34.30
C SER A 504 -3.35 0.61 34.89
N GLY A 505 -3.74 -0.24 35.84
CA GLY A 505 -2.89 -1.32 36.37
C GLY A 505 -2.62 -2.43 35.36
N GLU A 506 -2.26 -2.09 34.12
CA GLU A 506 -1.82 -3.01 33.08
C GLU A 506 -0.30 -3.23 33.22
N ALA A 507 0.12 -4.49 33.23
CA ALA A 507 1.50 -4.88 32.93
C ALA A 507 1.77 -4.74 31.42
N GLY A 508 1.56 -3.54 30.89
CA GLY A 508 1.87 -3.21 29.50
C GLY A 508 3.36 -3.37 29.26
N LEU A 509 3.74 -4.13 28.24
CA LEU A 509 5.12 -4.23 27.80
C LEU A 509 5.57 -2.84 27.36
N HIS A 510 6.59 -2.30 28.02
CA HIS A 510 7.13 -0.99 27.73
C HIS A 510 8.38 -1.11 26.85
N ARG A 511 8.55 -0.19 25.90
CA ARG A 511 9.69 -0.18 24.98
C ARG A 511 10.90 0.48 25.65
N CYS A 512 12.08 -0.15 25.56
CA CYS A 512 13.32 0.49 25.99
C CYS A 512 13.76 1.57 24.98
N SER A 513 14.03 2.79 25.44
CA SER A 513 14.45 3.90 24.59
C SER A 513 15.86 3.77 24.00
N ALA A 514 16.63 2.75 24.41
CA ALA A 514 17.99 2.51 23.89
C ALA A 514 18.04 1.36 22.87
N CYS A 515 17.36 0.25 23.15
CA CYS A 515 17.41 -0.96 22.33
C CYS A 515 16.07 -1.33 21.68
N PHE A 516 15.04 -0.50 21.87
CA PHE A 516 13.68 -0.63 21.32
C PHE A 516 12.96 -1.96 21.60
N SER A 517 13.49 -2.79 22.49
CA SER A 517 12.88 -4.05 22.88
C SER A 517 11.69 -3.82 23.83
N LEU A 518 10.55 -4.46 23.53
CA LEU A 518 9.39 -4.54 24.42
C LEU A 518 9.72 -5.43 25.63
N ASN A 519 9.57 -4.88 26.84
CA ASN A 519 9.81 -5.59 28.10
C ASN A 519 8.73 -5.26 29.14
N ALA A 520 8.30 -6.28 29.89
CA ALA A 520 7.33 -6.11 30.98
C ALA A 520 7.88 -5.27 32.14
N VAL A 521 9.21 -5.24 32.29
CA VAL A 521 9.90 -4.50 33.35
C VAL A 521 10.94 -3.57 32.71
N VAL A 522 10.62 -2.28 32.68
CA VAL A 522 11.57 -1.22 32.32
C VAL A 522 11.69 -0.23 33.46
N LYS A 523 12.91 0.25 33.71
CA LYS A 523 13.20 1.30 34.69
C LYS A 523 13.05 2.67 34.02
N ARG A 524 12.37 3.61 34.67
CA ARG A 524 12.29 5.01 34.20
C ARG A 524 13.60 5.73 34.53
N CYS A 525 14.00 6.69 33.69
CA CYS A 525 15.11 7.58 34.00
C CYS A 525 14.81 8.35 35.30
N ALA A 526 15.76 8.36 36.23
CA ALA A 526 15.56 9.01 37.54
C ALA A 526 15.36 10.54 37.42
N GLY A 527 15.93 11.17 36.39
CA GLY A 527 15.82 12.61 36.13
C GLY A 527 14.47 13.00 35.52
N CYS A 528 14.26 12.67 34.24
CA CYS A 528 13.07 13.12 33.51
C CYS A 528 11.82 12.24 33.68
N ARG A 529 11.97 11.00 34.18
CA ARG A 529 10.93 9.95 34.27
C ARG A 529 10.18 9.58 32.97
N ARG A 530 10.47 10.26 31.84
CA ARG A 530 9.87 10.01 30.52
C ARG A 530 10.50 8.81 29.83
N THR A 531 11.83 8.78 29.78
CA THR A 531 12.60 7.75 29.07
C THR A 531 12.72 6.46 29.89
N ARG A 532 12.68 5.30 29.23
CA ARG A 532 12.62 3.97 29.89
C ARG A 532 13.73 3.04 29.41
N TYR A 533 14.32 2.27 30.32
CA TYR A 533 15.44 1.38 30.05
C TYR A 533 15.17 -0.02 30.57
N CYS A 534 15.40 -1.06 29.76
CA CYS A 534 15.28 -2.44 30.24
C CYS A 534 16.37 -2.79 31.27
N ASN A 535 17.53 -2.11 31.24
CA ASN A 535 18.62 -2.28 32.21
C ASN A 535 19.59 -1.06 32.23
N ASN A 536 20.52 -1.06 33.19
CA ASN A 536 21.52 0.02 33.35
C ASN A 536 22.46 0.15 32.14
N THR A 537 22.73 -0.94 31.42
CA THR A 537 23.56 -0.92 30.21
C THR A 537 22.91 -0.08 29.11
N CYS A 538 21.62 -0.30 28.85
CA CYS A 538 20.82 0.49 27.92
C CYS A 538 20.76 1.97 28.33
N GLN A 539 20.64 2.26 29.63
CA GLN A 539 20.69 3.64 30.12
C GLN A 539 22.04 4.30 29.82
N ARG A 540 23.17 3.66 30.14
CA ARG A 540 24.51 4.22 29.91
C ARG A 540 24.79 4.44 28.43
N ASN A 541 24.38 3.51 27.57
CA ASN A 541 24.56 3.63 26.12
C ASN A 541 23.77 4.81 25.54
N HIS A 542 22.50 4.95 25.93
CA HIS A 542 21.64 6.05 25.45
C HIS A 542 21.96 7.40 26.14
N TRP A 543 22.61 7.39 27.30
CA TRP A 543 22.86 8.61 28.10
C TRP A 543 23.57 9.71 27.32
N LYS A 544 24.48 9.37 26.41
CA LYS A 544 25.22 10.35 25.59
C LYS A 544 24.29 11.28 24.80
N VAL A 545 23.19 10.73 24.28
CA VAL A 545 22.15 11.43 23.52
C VAL A 545 21.09 11.99 24.48
N HIS A 546 20.57 11.14 25.36
CA HIS A 546 19.47 11.50 26.26
C HIS A 546 19.79 12.66 27.20
N ARG A 547 21.04 12.81 27.65
CA ARG A 547 21.42 13.86 28.62
C ARG A 547 21.11 15.29 28.13
N GLN A 548 21.09 15.52 26.82
CA GLN A 548 20.78 16.84 26.25
C GLN A 548 19.32 17.23 26.44
N VAL A 549 18.43 16.25 26.52
CA VAL A 549 16.97 16.44 26.67
C VAL A 549 16.46 16.02 28.05
N CYS A 550 17.31 15.43 28.89
CA CYS A 550 17.00 15.01 30.25
C CYS A 550 16.96 16.22 31.20
N LYS A 551 15.92 17.06 31.08
CA LYS A 551 15.61 18.07 32.08
C LYS A 551 15.06 17.37 33.32
N ALA A 552 15.74 17.53 34.46
CA ALA A 552 15.19 17.13 35.74
C ALA A 552 13.92 17.96 35.98
N GLN A 553 12.79 17.29 36.20
CA GLN A 553 11.55 17.94 36.62
C GLN A 553 11.58 18.21 38.12
#